data_AF-A0A7J4IEN1-F1
#
_entry.id   AF-A0A7J4IEN1-F1
#
_cell.length_a   1.000
_cell.length_b   1.000
_cell.length_c   1.000
_cell.angle_alpha   90.00
_cell.angle_beta   90.00
_cell.angle_gamma   90.00
#
_symmetry.space_group_name_H-M   'P 1'
#
loop_
_entity.id
_entity.type
_entity.pdbx_description
1 polymer ?
#
loop_
_entity_poly.entity_id
_entity_poly.type
_entity_poly.pdbx_seq_one_letter_code
_entity_poly.pdbx_strand_id
1 'polypeptide(L)' 'MLAGTVMKALRGSTYPLSRDDLVRDAAGHRAEVGLPDLLARLPDRVYVSADDVAGELQ' A
#
# COMPACT_ATOMS: atom_id res chain seq x y z
N MET A 1 -2.94 -10.52 9.89
CA MET A 1 -1.61 -10.90 9.35
C MET A 1 -1.18 -10.06 8.14
N LEU A 2 -2.11 -9.50 7.34
CA LEU A 2 -1.79 -8.74 6.12
C LEU A 2 -1.08 -7.38 6.35
N ALA A 3 -1.42 -6.67 7.43
CA ALA A 3 -0.86 -5.34 7.72
C ALA A 3 0.68 -5.32 7.84
N GLY A 4 1.28 -6.34 8.46
CA GLY A 4 2.74 -6.43 8.64
C GLY A 4 3.50 -6.59 7.32
N THR A 5 2.92 -7.34 6.37
CA THR A 5 3.51 -7.50 5.04
C THR A 5 3.37 -6.22 4.22
N VAL A 6 2.20 -5.59 4.23
CA VAL A 6 1.96 -4.32 3.53
C VAL A 6 2.94 -3.26 4.02
N MET A 7 3.10 -3.15 5.33
CA MET A 7 4.01 -2.18 5.92
C MET A 7 5.47 -2.44 5.52
N LYS A 8 5.89 -3.71 5.40
CA LYS A 8 7.24 -4.05 4.93
C LYS A 8 7.42 -3.73 3.44
N ALA A 9 6.42 -4.00 2.61
CA ALA A 9 6.46 -3.75 1.18
C ALA A 9 6.50 -2.24 0.85
N LEU A 10 5.76 -1.43 1.61
CA LEU A 10 5.58 0.00 1.33
C LEU A 10 6.49 0.94 2.14
N ARG A 11 7.38 0.41 2.99
CA ARG A 11 8.30 1.21 3.82
C ARG A 11 9.37 1.98 3.01
N GLY A 12 9.62 1.57 1.77
CA GLY A 12 10.59 2.21 0.87
C GLY A 12 9.98 3.25 -0.07
N SER A 13 8.66 3.41 -0.07
CA SER A 13 7.96 4.30 -0.99
C SER A 13 8.10 5.77 -0.57
N THR A 14 8.09 6.68 -1.54
CA THR A 14 8.22 8.12 -1.29
C THR A 14 6.84 8.72 -1.06
N TYR A 15 6.41 8.78 0.19
CA TYR A 15 5.18 9.44 0.59
C TYR A 15 5.27 10.97 0.43
N PRO A 16 4.14 11.68 0.21
CA PRO A 16 2.77 11.17 0.14
C PRO A 16 2.43 10.45 -1.17
N LEU A 17 1.54 9.45 -1.11
CA LEU A 17 1.09 8.67 -2.27
C LEU A 17 -0.43 8.57 -2.33
N SER A 18 -1.00 8.64 -3.53
CA SER A 18 -2.41 8.30 -3.74
C SER A 18 -2.62 6.77 -3.72
N ARG A 19 -3.87 6.32 -3.58
CA ARG A 19 -4.21 4.90 -3.76
C ARG A 19 -3.67 4.34 -5.08
N ASP A 20 -3.83 5.09 -6.16
CA ASP A 20 -3.43 4.61 -7.49
C ASP A 20 -1.90 4.55 -7.63
N ASP A 21 -1.17 5.45 -6.98
CA ASP A 21 0.30 5.37 -6.92
C ASP A 21 0.76 4.19 -6.07
N LEU A 22 0.07 3.88 -4.96
CA LEU A 22 0.34 2.70 -4.14
C LEU A 22 0.13 1.41 -4.93
N VAL A 23 -0.96 1.32 -5.70
CA VAL A 23 -1.25 0.16 -6.57
C VAL A 23 -0.17 0.03 -7.65
N ARG A 24 0.25 1.14 -8.26
CA ARG A 24 1.31 1.15 -9.28
C ARG A 24 2.66 0.73 -8.70
N ASP A 25 3.02 1.24 -7.53
CA ASP A 25 4.27 0.92 -6.83
C ASP A 25 4.31 -0.56 -6.41
N ALA A 26 3.19 -1.08 -5.91
CA ALA A 26 3.05 -2.50 -5.57
C ALA A 26 3.13 -3.41 -6.81
N ALA A 27 2.51 -3.02 -7.93
CA ALA A 27 2.58 -3.79 -9.18
C ALA A 27 4.01 -3.82 -9.76
N GLY A 28 4.79 -2.75 -9.60
CA GLY A 28 6.17 -2.65 -10.09
C GLY A 28 7.17 -3.49 -9.30
N HIS A 29 6.95 -3.68 -7.99
CA HIS A 29 7.95 -4.26 -7.09
C HIS A 29 7.91 -5.79 -6.93
N ARG A 30 7.22 -6.55 -7.80
CA ARG A 30 6.91 -7.98 -7.54
C ARG A 30 6.32 -8.15 -6.13
N ALA A 31 5.44 -7.23 -5.73
CA ALA A 31 4.80 -7.34 -4.44
C ALA A 31 4.09 -8.70 -4.33
N GLU A 32 3.99 -9.20 -3.10
CA GLU A 32 3.29 -10.44 -2.80
C GLU A 32 1.95 -10.52 -3.55
N VAL A 33 1.66 -11.72 -4.04
CA VAL A 33 0.43 -12.01 -4.79
C VAL A 33 -0.77 -11.47 -4.02
N GLY A 34 -1.50 -10.53 -4.64
CA GLY A 34 -2.71 -9.90 -4.07
C GLY A 34 -2.50 -8.56 -3.36
N LEU A 35 -1.27 -8.05 -3.22
CA LEU A 35 -1.06 -6.71 -2.66
C LEU A 35 -1.69 -5.59 -3.51
N PRO A 36 -1.53 -5.57 -4.86
CA PRO A 36 -2.19 -4.54 -5.68
C PRO A 36 -3.72 -4.56 -5.55
N ASP A 37 -4.33 -5.75 -5.50
CA ASP A 37 -5.78 -5.91 -5.33
C ASP A 37 -6.25 -5.43 -3.96
N LEU A 38 -5.44 -5.65 -2.92
CA LEU A 38 -5.71 -5.18 -1.57
C LEU A 38 -5.67 -3.65 -1.50
N LEU A 39 -4.63 -3.04 -2.09
CA LEU A 39 -4.48 -1.58 -2.13
C LEU A 39 -5.55 -0.90 -2.99
N ALA A 40 -6.03 -1.55 -4.05
CA ALA A 40 -7.12 -1.04 -4.88
C ALA A 40 -8.45 -0.89 -4.12
N ARG A 41 -8.62 -1.58 -2.98
CA ARG A 41 -9.83 -1.51 -2.14
C ARG A 41 -9.81 -0.35 -1.15
N LEU A 42 -8.68 0.35 -1.02
CA LEU A 42 -8.53 1.47 -0.13
C LEU A 42 -9.39 2.67 -0.57
N PRO A 43 -9.82 3.53 0.37
CA PRO A 43 -10.42 4.81 0.04
C PRO A 43 -9.55 5.62 -0.92
N ASP A 44 -10.21 6.37 -1.81
CA ASP A 44 -9.50 7.30 -2.69
C ASP A 44 -9.06 8.54 -1.90
N ARG A 45 -7.86 8.48 -1.33
CA ARG A 45 -7.22 9.54 -0.56
C ARG A 45 -5.71 9.49 -0.72
N VAL A 46 -5.06 10.53 -0.20
CA VAL A 46 -3.62 10.58 -0.06
C VAL A 46 -3.22 9.95 1.26
N TYR A 47 -2.24 9.06 1.19
CA TYR A 47 -1.59 8.40 2.31
C TYR A 47 -0.24 9.05 2.59
N VAL A 48 0.05 9.28 3.87
CA VAL A 48 1.27 9.99 4.29
C VAL A 48 2.35 9.06 4.83
N SER A 49 2.01 7.79 5.08
CA SER A 49 2.97 6.78 5.55
C SER A 49 2.46 5.36 5.28
N ALA A 50 3.36 4.38 5.37
CA ALA A 50 3.00 2.96 5.30
C ALA A 50 2.10 2.54 6.47
N ASP A 51 2.23 3.18 7.63
CA ASP A 51 1.39 2.95 8.80
C ASP A 51 -0.05 3.43 8.56
N ASP A 52 -0.24 4.58 7.88
CA ASP A 52 -1.57 5.09 7.49
C ASP A 52 -2.28 4.10 6.54
N VAL A 53 -1.54 3.55 5.56
CA VAL A 53 -2.04 2.49 4.67
C VAL A 53 -2.39 1.21 5.44
N ALA A 54 -1.51 0.76 6.34
CA ALA A 54 -1.72 -0.45 7.12
C ALA A 54 -2.91 -0.34 8.11
N GLY A 55 -3.20 0.87 8.59
CA GLY A 55 -4.34 1.16 9.45
C GLY A 55 -5.69 0.95 8.76
N GLU A 56 -5.77 1.19 7.45
CA GLU A 56 -6.99 0.97 6.66
C GLU A 56 -7.24 -0.52 6.32
N LEU A 57 -6.24 -1.39 6.52
CA LEU A 57 -6.29 -2.81 6.16
C LEU A 57 -6.54 -3.75 7.37
N GLN A 58 -7.08 -3.19 8.46
CA GLN A 58 -7.41 -3.91 9.69
C GLN A 58 -8.71 -4.72 9.60
#